data_AF-A0A6P0TAI5-F1
#
_entry.id   AF-A0A6P0TAI5-F1
#
_cell.length_a   1.000
_cell.length_b   1.000
_cell.length_c   1.000
_cell.angle_alpha   90.00
_cell.angle_beta   90.00
_cell.angle_gamma   90.00
#
_symmetry.space_group_name_H-M   'P 1'
#
loop_
_entity.id
_entity.type
_entity.pdbx_description
1 polymer ?
#
loop_
_entity_poly.entity_id
_entity_poly.type
_entity_poly.pdbx_seq_one_letter_code
_entity_poly.pdbx_strand_id
1 'polypeptide(L)'
;MVSPLTDWLTSPMIDLNIVQVDSTGEEGRYRVTGNTTLPDQTEITVSAIRTLEAIADGTSAYSILDRQIAVVTNGTWETQLNLWRVGLDGQFQEPWQINEELTQVTFEHQGEVTFAAVLEQKDAGQFRRIVENQDTPELRRIEQYNDDGELYLRTTKMRALALPA
;
A
#
# COMPACT_ATOMS: atom_id res chain seq x y z
N MET A 1 -22.16 18.82 -8.74
CA MET A 1 -21.17 17.78 -8.37
C MET A 1 -21.46 16.58 -9.26
N VAL A 2 -20.54 16.26 -10.17
CA VAL A 2 -20.62 15.03 -10.97
C VAL A 2 -20.12 13.90 -10.06
N SER A 3 -20.81 12.76 -10.06
CA SER A 3 -20.40 11.63 -9.21
C SER A 3 -19.05 11.12 -9.70
N PRO A 4 -18.05 10.91 -8.82
CA PRO A 4 -16.73 10.44 -9.24
C PRO A 4 -16.80 9.12 -10.02
N LEU A 5 -17.84 8.31 -9.83
CA LEU A 5 -18.06 7.04 -10.51
C LEU A 5 -18.52 7.17 -11.97
N THR A 6 -18.96 8.36 -12.43
CA THR A 6 -19.38 8.55 -13.83
C THR A 6 -18.19 8.53 -14.78
N ASP A 7 -17.03 9.02 -14.34
CA ASP A 7 -15.82 9.08 -15.18
C ASP A 7 -15.21 7.69 -15.43
N TRP A 8 -15.47 6.73 -14.54
CA TRP A 8 -14.97 5.35 -14.60
C TRP A 8 -15.67 4.52 -15.68
N LEU A 9 -16.90 4.91 -16.05
CA LEU A 9 -17.65 4.27 -17.14
C LEU A 9 -17.03 4.59 -18.51
N THR A 10 -16.22 5.65 -18.59
CA THR A 10 -15.54 6.08 -19.82
C THR A 10 -14.04 5.82 -19.80
N SER A 11 -13.48 5.42 -18.64
CA SER A 11 -12.07 5.06 -18.53
C SER A 11 -11.75 3.86 -19.42
N PRO A 12 -10.55 3.83 -20.04
CA PRO A 12 -10.02 2.57 -20.56
C PRO A 12 -9.94 1.53 -19.43
N MET A 13 -9.68 0.28 -19.81
CA MET A 13 -9.54 -0.85 -18.88
C MET A 13 -8.84 -0.45 -17.56
N ILE A 14 -9.48 -0.72 -16.43
CA ILE A 14 -9.00 -0.33 -15.10
C ILE A 14 -7.65 -1.01 -14.84
N ASP A 15 -6.68 -0.20 -14.42
CA ASP A 15 -5.32 -0.63 -14.12
C ASP A 15 -4.75 0.21 -12.97
N LEU A 16 -3.90 -0.41 -12.15
CA LEU A 16 -3.23 0.19 -11.01
C LEU A 16 -1.89 -0.51 -10.80
N ASN A 17 -0.79 0.21 -11.00
CA ASN A 17 0.55 -0.36 -10.82
C ASN A 17 1.47 0.53 -10.00
N ILE A 18 2.37 -0.12 -9.27
CA ILE A 18 3.55 0.53 -8.69
C ILE A 18 4.69 0.46 -9.71
N VAL A 19 5.12 1.61 -10.21
CA VAL A 19 6.21 1.72 -11.19
C VAL A 19 7.55 1.71 -10.46
N GLN A 20 7.73 2.56 -9.44
CA GLN A 20 9.02 2.71 -8.79
C GLN A 20 8.89 2.93 -7.28
N VAL A 21 9.91 2.48 -6.56
CA VAL A 21 10.11 2.72 -5.14
C VAL A 21 11.58 3.10 -4.97
N ASP A 22 11.85 4.36 -4.64
CA ASP A 22 13.20 4.92 -4.55
C ASP A 22 13.47 5.49 -3.16
N SER A 23 14.73 5.39 -2.72
CA SER A 23 15.14 6.18 -1.56
C SER A 23 15.22 7.64 -2.00
N THR A 24 14.77 8.55 -1.15
CA THR A 24 14.88 9.99 -1.38
C THR A 24 16.25 10.56 -1.01
N GLY A 25 17.14 9.75 -0.41
CA GLY A 25 18.39 10.18 0.20
C GLY A 25 18.24 10.65 1.65
N GLU A 26 17.00 10.89 2.12
CA GLU A 26 16.69 11.08 3.54
C GLU A 26 16.47 9.73 4.22
N GLU A 27 16.94 9.59 5.46
CA GLU A 27 16.84 8.36 6.25
C GLU A 27 15.39 7.91 6.41
N GLY A 28 15.13 6.63 6.12
CA GLY A 28 13.79 6.04 6.19
C GLY A 28 12.79 6.52 5.15
N ARG A 29 13.12 7.51 4.30
CA ARG A 29 12.17 8.12 3.38
C ARG A 29 12.27 7.60 1.96
N TYR A 30 11.13 7.14 1.45
CA TYR A 30 10.98 6.53 0.15
C TYR A 30 9.92 7.24 -0.69
N ARG A 31 10.24 7.49 -1.96
CA ARG A 31 9.29 7.93 -2.96
C ARG A 31 8.68 6.71 -3.64
N VAL A 32 7.36 6.65 -3.71
CA VAL A 32 6.61 5.60 -4.40
C VAL A 32 5.83 6.24 -5.53
N THR A 33 6.02 5.73 -6.74
CA THR A 33 5.34 6.22 -7.95
C THR A 33 4.63 5.08 -8.64
N GLY A 34 3.53 5.43 -9.32
CA GLY A 34 2.77 4.48 -10.11
C GLY A 34 2.01 5.11 -11.25
N ASN A 35 1.43 4.25 -12.07
CA ASN A 35 0.53 4.62 -13.15
C ASN A 35 -0.83 3.95 -12.94
N THR A 36 -1.84 4.51 -13.59
CA THR A 36 -3.21 4.03 -13.48
C THR A 36 -4.08 4.60 -14.59
N THR A 37 -5.18 3.92 -14.89
CA THR A 37 -6.25 4.42 -15.76
C THR A 37 -7.44 4.99 -14.98
N LEU A 38 -7.32 5.06 -13.65
CA LEU A 38 -8.30 5.67 -12.76
C LEU A 38 -8.46 7.17 -13.07
N PRO A 39 -9.66 7.75 -12.88
CA PRO A 39 -9.86 9.18 -13.09
C PRO A 39 -8.99 10.03 -12.17
N ASP A 40 -8.70 11.24 -12.64
CA ASP A 40 -8.03 12.25 -11.82
C ASP A 40 -8.80 12.50 -10.52
N GLN A 41 -8.06 12.90 -9.48
CA GLN A 41 -8.57 13.07 -8.11
C GLN A 41 -8.99 11.77 -7.41
N THR A 42 -8.81 10.60 -8.04
CA THR A 42 -8.95 9.33 -7.31
C THR A 42 -7.86 9.23 -6.24
N GLU A 43 -8.26 8.90 -5.02
CA GLU A 43 -7.36 8.66 -3.90
C GLU A 43 -6.93 7.20 -3.87
N ILE A 44 -5.62 6.96 -3.75
CA ILE A 44 -5.01 5.64 -3.63
C ILE A 44 -4.30 5.58 -2.28
N THR A 45 -4.64 4.58 -1.46
CA THR A 45 -3.95 4.33 -0.21
C THR A 45 -2.66 3.55 -0.49
N VAL A 46 -1.51 4.14 -0.16
CA VAL A 46 -0.19 3.52 -0.34
C VAL A 46 0.37 3.20 1.04
N SER A 47 0.76 1.94 1.27
CA SER A 47 1.34 1.49 2.55
C SER A 47 2.67 0.76 2.33
N ALA A 48 3.60 0.93 3.26
CA ALA A 48 4.78 0.08 3.40
C ALA A 48 4.53 -0.92 4.53
N ILE A 49 4.68 -2.22 4.25
CA ILE A 49 4.31 -3.31 5.15
C ILE A 49 5.51 -4.24 5.30
N ARG A 50 5.86 -4.57 6.54
CA ARG A 50 6.85 -5.58 6.88
C ARG A 50 6.19 -6.79 7.51
N THR A 51 6.49 -7.97 6.99
CA THR A 51 6.08 -9.24 7.58
C THR A 51 7.01 -9.57 8.75
N LEU A 52 6.40 -10.01 9.84
CA LEU A 52 7.05 -10.35 11.10
C LEU A 52 6.65 -11.76 11.52
N GLU A 53 7.50 -12.42 12.29
CA GLU A 53 7.21 -13.73 12.88
C GLU A 53 7.59 -13.69 14.35
N ALA A 54 6.63 -13.93 15.24
CA ALA A 54 6.88 -13.92 16.67
C ALA A 54 7.79 -15.10 17.04
N ILE A 55 8.92 -14.84 17.72
CA ILE A 55 9.89 -15.89 18.05
C ILE A 55 9.30 -16.92 19.03
N ALA A 56 8.41 -16.48 19.92
CA ALA A 56 7.89 -17.30 20.99
C ALA A 56 7.05 -18.50 20.50
N ASP A 57 6.27 -18.30 19.45
CA ASP A 57 5.29 -19.30 18.98
C ASP A 57 5.19 -19.41 17.45
N GLY A 58 5.99 -18.66 16.69
CA GLY A 58 5.98 -18.65 15.23
C GLY A 58 4.75 -17.94 14.63
N THR A 59 3.98 -17.21 15.43
CA THR A 59 2.79 -16.52 14.93
C THR A 59 3.21 -15.44 13.93
N SER A 60 2.70 -15.55 12.70
CA SER A 60 2.91 -14.51 11.68
C SER A 60 2.17 -13.24 12.07
N ALA A 61 2.88 -12.12 12.00
CA ALA A 61 2.37 -10.78 12.21
C ALA A 61 2.80 -9.87 11.05
N TYR A 62 2.29 -8.64 11.04
CA TYR A 62 2.76 -7.62 10.11
C TYR A 62 2.78 -6.27 10.81
N SER A 63 3.64 -5.39 10.30
CA SER A 63 3.68 -4.00 10.72
C SER A 63 3.53 -3.08 9.53
N ILE A 64 2.65 -2.09 9.67
CA ILE A 64 2.55 -0.98 8.73
C ILE A 64 3.59 0.04 9.16
N LEU A 65 4.63 0.19 8.33
CA LEU A 65 5.75 1.11 8.58
C LEU A 65 5.29 2.56 8.36
N ASP A 66 4.54 2.78 7.28
CA ASP A 66 3.85 4.03 7.00
C ASP A 66 2.69 3.81 6.05
N ARG A 67 1.76 4.77 6.03
CA ARG A 67 0.59 4.80 5.14
C ARG A 67 0.28 6.24 4.75
N GLN A 68 0.16 6.48 3.46
CA GLN A 68 -0.17 7.79 2.89
C GLN A 68 -1.21 7.66 1.77
N ILE A 69 -1.88 8.76 1.48
CA ILE A 69 -2.78 8.87 0.32
C ILE A 69 -1.98 9.49 -0.83
N ALA A 70 -2.07 8.87 -2.01
CA ALA A 70 -1.62 9.42 -3.28
C ALA A 70 -2.83 9.83 -4.10
N VAL A 71 -2.77 10.97 -4.77
CA VAL A 71 -3.87 11.46 -5.62
C VAL A 71 -3.50 11.27 -7.09
N VAL A 72 -4.41 10.67 -7.86
CA VAL A 72 -4.23 10.50 -9.29
C VAL A 72 -4.25 11.84 -10.00
N THR A 73 -3.21 12.08 -10.80
CA THR A 73 -3.08 13.24 -11.67
C THR A 73 -2.50 12.79 -13.01
N ASN A 74 -3.28 12.98 -14.09
CA ASN A 74 -2.92 12.67 -15.46
C ASN A 74 -2.42 11.21 -15.62
N GLY A 75 -3.17 10.25 -15.07
CA GLY A 75 -2.86 8.81 -15.16
C GLY A 75 -1.65 8.35 -14.34
N THR A 76 -1.12 9.22 -13.47
CA THR A 76 0.01 8.92 -12.58
C THR A 76 -0.35 9.24 -11.14
N TRP A 77 0.34 8.62 -10.21
CA TRP A 77 0.21 8.92 -8.78
C TRP A 77 1.58 8.79 -8.11
N GLU A 78 1.78 9.59 -7.05
CA GLU A 78 3.01 9.61 -6.28
C GLU A 78 2.71 9.89 -4.81
N THR A 79 3.50 9.31 -3.91
CA THR A 79 3.57 9.73 -2.51
C THR A 79 4.96 9.48 -1.92
N GLN A 80 5.18 9.97 -0.71
CA GLN A 80 6.39 9.71 0.08
C GLN A 80 6.02 8.98 1.35
N LEU A 81 6.71 7.89 1.65
CA LEU A 81 6.57 7.13 2.87
C LEU A 81 7.80 7.32 3.75
N ASN A 82 7.59 7.49 5.05
CA ASN A 82 8.66 7.48 6.04
C ASN A 82 8.59 6.22 6.91
N LEU A 83 9.44 5.26 6.59
CA LEU A 83 9.45 3.92 7.18
C LEU A 83 10.08 3.92 8.58
N TRP A 84 10.86 4.94 8.92
CA TRP A 84 11.59 5.02 10.18
C TRP A 84 11.09 6.18 11.04
N ARG A 85 11.17 6.01 12.35
CA ARG A 85 10.85 7.02 13.36
C ARG A 85 11.97 7.06 14.37
N VAL A 86 12.06 8.18 15.10
CA VAL A 86 13.00 8.28 16.21
C VAL A 86 12.42 7.53 17.41
N GLY A 87 13.13 6.51 17.89
CA GLY A 87 12.80 5.71 19.08
C GLY A 87 13.05 6.47 20.39
N LEU A 88 12.76 5.82 21.53
CA LEU A 88 12.97 6.41 22.86
C LEU A 88 14.45 6.64 23.20
N ASP A 89 15.33 5.87 22.56
CA ASP A 89 16.78 5.95 22.64
C ASP A 89 17.39 7.01 21.70
N GLY A 90 16.56 7.68 20.90
CA GLY A 90 16.97 8.68 19.91
C GLY A 90 17.52 8.09 18.61
N GLN A 91 17.53 6.77 18.44
CA GLN A 91 17.94 6.11 17.20
C GLN A 91 16.76 5.97 16.23
N PHE A 92 17.06 5.78 14.94
CA PHE A 92 16.02 5.43 13.98
C PHE A 92 15.57 4.00 14.19
N GLN A 93 14.26 3.80 14.19
CA GLN A 93 13.61 2.52 14.38
C GLN A 93 12.39 2.42 13.46
N GLU A 94 12.10 1.22 12.98
CA GLU A 94 10.81 0.94 12.36
C GLU A 94 9.71 0.85 13.44
N PRO A 95 8.43 1.15 13.12
CA PRO A 95 7.36 1.17 14.11
C PRO A 95 7.19 -0.12 14.92
N TRP A 96 7.53 -1.29 14.35
CA TRP A 96 7.46 -2.54 15.09
C TRP A 96 8.58 -2.69 16.12
N GLN A 97 9.79 -2.20 15.85
CA GLN A 97 10.91 -2.25 16.81
C GLN A 97 10.55 -1.48 18.08
N ILE A 98 9.91 -0.31 17.91
CA ILE A 98 9.38 0.47 19.04
C ILE A 98 8.30 -0.32 19.80
N ASN A 99 7.44 -1.06 19.10
CA ASN A 99 6.41 -1.87 19.75
C ASN A 99 6.99 -3.08 20.49
N GLU A 100 8.08 -3.70 20.02
CA GLU A 100 8.78 -4.76 20.75
C GLU A 100 9.28 -4.27 22.11
N GLU A 101 9.90 -3.09 22.13
CA GLU A 101 10.38 -2.45 23.37
C GLU A 101 9.24 -2.25 24.39
N LEU A 102 8.04 -1.90 23.90
CA LEU A 102 6.87 -1.66 24.73
C LEU A 102 6.15 -2.92 25.19
N THR A 103 6.11 -3.96 24.34
CA THR A 103 5.29 -5.17 24.56
C THR A 103 6.10 -6.36 25.07
N GLN A 104 7.43 -6.30 25.03
CA GLN A 104 8.34 -7.40 25.35
C GLN A 104 8.13 -8.66 24.48
N VAL A 105 7.52 -8.49 23.31
CA VAL A 105 7.43 -9.52 22.27
C VAL A 105 8.57 -9.29 21.28
N THR A 106 9.29 -10.35 20.95
CA THR A 106 10.38 -10.29 19.96
C THR A 106 9.93 -10.95 18.66
N PHE A 107 10.18 -10.28 17.56
CA PHE A 107 9.87 -10.72 16.21
C PHE A 107 11.15 -10.95 15.40
N GLU A 108 11.13 -11.99 14.58
CA GLU A 108 11.98 -12.05 13.40
C GLU A 108 11.30 -11.27 12.26
N HIS A 109 12.11 -10.69 11.38
CA HIS A 109 11.62 -9.91 10.25
C HIS A 109 12.11 -10.52 8.95
N GLN A 110 11.29 -10.38 7.91
CA GLN A 110 11.76 -10.60 6.56
C GLN A 110 12.57 -9.39 6.10
N GLY A 111 13.68 -9.62 5.39
CA GLY A 111 14.56 -8.56 4.86
C GLY A 111 13.92 -7.70 3.76
N GLU A 112 12.63 -7.93 3.45
CA GLU A 112 11.87 -7.24 2.44
C GLU A 112 10.76 -6.38 3.06
N VAL A 113 10.40 -5.30 2.38
CA VAL A 113 9.20 -4.52 2.65
C VAL A 113 8.30 -4.62 1.44
N THR A 114 7.02 -4.90 1.68
CA THR A 114 5.97 -4.88 0.67
C THR A 114 5.36 -3.48 0.61
N PHE A 115 5.53 -2.81 -0.52
CA PHE A 115 4.78 -1.60 -0.85
C PHE A 115 3.48 -2.02 -1.51
N ALA A 116 2.35 -1.56 -0.98
CA ALA A 116 1.02 -1.87 -1.50
C ALA A 116 0.30 -0.56 -1.86
N ALA A 117 -0.29 -0.52 -3.05
CA ALA A 117 -1.21 0.53 -3.46
C ALA A 117 -2.61 -0.10 -3.54
N VAL A 118 -3.55 0.51 -2.82
CA VAL A 118 -4.90 0.00 -2.60
C VAL A 118 -5.92 1.07 -2.98
N LEU A 119 -6.92 0.64 -3.75
CA LEU A 119 -8.09 1.43 -4.07
C LEU A 119 -9.31 0.83 -3.38
N GLU A 120 -9.85 1.58 -2.43
CA GLU A 120 -11.13 1.31 -1.77
C GLU A 120 -12.17 2.33 -2.26
N GLN A 121 -13.39 1.88 -2.55
CA GLN A 121 -14.48 2.75 -2.98
C GLN A 121 -15.60 2.76 -1.94
N LYS A 122 -16.12 3.96 -1.66
CA LYS A 122 -17.22 4.14 -0.69
C LYS A 122 -18.54 3.49 -1.14
N ASP A 123 -18.74 3.35 -2.45
CA ASP A 123 -19.86 2.61 -3.03
C ASP A 123 -19.34 1.30 -3.66
N ALA A 124 -19.17 0.29 -2.81
CA ALA A 124 -18.67 -1.02 -3.23
C ALA A 124 -19.57 -1.69 -4.28
N GLY A 125 -20.88 -1.44 -4.26
CA GLY A 125 -21.84 -2.06 -5.17
C GLY A 125 -21.72 -1.54 -6.60
N GLN A 126 -21.66 -0.21 -6.78
CA GLN A 126 -21.43 0.37 -8.09
C GLN A 126 -20.01 0.06 -8.59
N PHE A 127 -19.01 0.14 -7.71
CA PHE A 127 -17.63 -0.13 -8.06
C PHE A 127 -17.45 -1.56 -8.59
N ARG A 128 -18.01 -2.55 -7.89
CA ARG A 128 -18.00 -3.95 -8.30
C ARG A 128 -18.57 -4.16 -9.70
N ARG A 129 -19.72 -3.55 -10.01
CA ARG A 129 -20.33 -3.65 -11.35
C ARG A 129 -19.43 -3.10 -12.45
N ILE A 130 -18.72 -2.01 -12.19
CA ILE A 130 -17.80 -1.41 -13.16
C ILE A 130 -16.64 -2.37 -13.43
N VAL A 131 -16.04 -2.94 -12.39
CA VAL A 131 -14.91 -3.88 -12.50
C VAL A 131 -15.34 -5.18 -13.19
N GLU A 132 -16.44 -5.81 -12.75
CA GLU A 132 -16.95 -7.06 -13.34
C GLU A 132 -17.32 -6.91 -14.82
N ASN A 133 -17.78 -5.73 -15.26
CA ASN A 133 -18.09 -5.48 -16.68
C ASN A 133 -16.85 -5.42 -17.59
N GLN A 134 -15.65 -5.25 -17.03
CA GLN A 134 -14.41 -5.17 -17.80
C GLN A 134 -13.62 -6.49 -17.84
N ASP A 135 -13.98 -7.48 -17.01
CA ASP A 135 -13.34 -8.81 -16.81
C ASP A 135 -12.17 -9.15 -17.74
N THR A 136 -10.95 -8.77 -17.31
CA THR A 136 -9.70 -9.02 -18.03
C THR A 136 -8.69 -9.74 -17.15
N PRO A 137 -7.72 -10.47 -17.73
CA PRO A 137 -6.68 -11.15 -16.95
C PRO A 137 -5.85 -10.21 -16.07
N GLU A 138 -5.57 -8.99 -16.52
CA GLU A 138 -4.76 -8.02 -15.78
C GLU A 138 -5.53 -7.45 -14.59
N LEU A 139 -6.81 -7.10 -14.77
CA LEU A 139 -7.68 -6.61 -13.70
C LEU A 139 -7.86 -7.69 -12.62
N ARG A 140 -8.07 -8.94 -13.01
CA ARG A 140 -8.15 -10.08 -12.07
C ARG A 140 -6.90 -10.31 -11.22
N ARG A 141 -5.73 -9.80 -11.63
CA ARG A 141 -4.50 -9.89 -10.80
C ARG A 141 -4.50 -8.89 -9.65
N ILE A 142 -5.24 -7.80 -9.79
CA ILE A 142 -5.30 -6.73 -8.78
C ILE A 142 -6.62 -6.72 -8.03
N GLU A 143 -7.66 -7.41 -8.51
CA GLU A 143 -8.91 -7.64 -7.77
C GLU A 143 -8.66 -8.41 -6.48
N GLN A 144 -9.21 -7.91 -5.38
CA GLN A 144 -9.19 -8.55 -4.08
C GLN A 144 -10.54 -8.37 -3.38
N TYR A 145 -10.83 -9.24 -2.42
CA TYR A 145 -12.05 -9.18 -1.62
C TYR A 145 -11.68 -9.14 -0.14
N ASN A 146 -12.32 -8.27 0.63
CA ASN A 146 -12.17 -8.27 2.09
C ASN A 146 -13.05 -9.36 2.73
N ASP A 147 -12.99 -9.49 4.05
CA ASP A 147 -13.76 -10.51 4.79
C ASP A 147 -15.29 -10.32 4.67
N ASP A 148 -15.74 -9.10 4.37
CA ASP A 148 -17.14 -8.75 4.11
C ASP A 148 -17.56 -9.01 2.65
N GLY A 149 -16.63 -9.45 1.80
CA GLY A 149 -16.86 -9.72 0.38
C GLY A 149 -16.91 -8.46 -0.49
N GLU A 150 -16.45 -7.32 0.02
CA GLU A 150 -16.34 -6.08 -0.74
C GLU A 150 -15.08 -6.09 -1.62
N LEU A 151 -15.27 -5.71 -2.87
CA LEU A 151 -14.21 -5.63 -3.87
C LEU A 151 -13.33 -4.40 -3.61
N TYR A 152 -12.02 -4.61 -3.61
CA TYR A 152 -11.01 -3.55 -3.69
C TYR A 152 -9.94 -3.94 -4.71
N LEU A 153 -9.17 -2.95 -5.19
CA LEU A 153 -8.01 -3.23 -6.04
C LEU A 153 -6.73 -3.08 -5.23
N ARG A 154 -5.79 -3.99 -5.45
CA ARG A 154 -4.48 -3.98 -4.79
C ARG A 154 -3.40 -4.43 -5.75
N THR A 155 -2.34 -3.66 -5.80
CA THR A 155 -1.08 -4.04 -6.43
C THR A 155 0.05 -3.93 -5.42
N THR A 156 1.10 -4.72 -5.60
CA THR A 156 2.23 -4.76 -4.67
C THR A 156 3.57 -4.75 -5.38
N LYS A 157 4.58 -4.23 -4.68
CA LYS A 157 5.98 -4.29 -5.09
C LYS A 157 6.85 -4.52 -3.87
N MET A 158 7.64 -5.58 -3.89
CA MET A 158 8.59 -5.90 -2.81
C MET A 158 9.92 -5.21 -3.08
N ARG A 159 10.57 -4.76 -1.99
CA ARG A 159 11.92 -4.24 -2.03
C ARG A 159 12.70 -4.75 -0.82
N ALA A 160 13.89 -5.30 -1.06
CA ALA A 160 14.83 -5.60 0.00
C ALA A 160 15.28 -4.29 0.66
N LEU A 161 15.09 -4.19 1.98
CA LEU A 161 15.43 -3.01 2.77
C LEU A 161 16.04 -3.46 4.09
N ALA A 162 17.25 -2.98 4.37
CA ALA A 162 17.89 -3.20 5.66
C ALA A 162 17.15 -2.46 6.77
N LEU A 163 17.33 -2.93 8.00
CA LEU A 163 16.91 -2.20 9.20
C LEU A 163 17.68 -0.88 9.34
N PRO A 164 17.13 0.09 10.09
CA PRO A 164 17.91 1.22 10.59
C PRO A 164 19.20 0.75 11.27
N ALA A 165 20.27 1.52 11.12
CA ALA A 165 21.58 1.24 11.72
C ALA A 165 21.66 1.69 13.19
#